data_AF-A0A5R2NNZ7-F1
#
_entry.id   AF-A0A5R2NNZ7-F1
#
_cell.length_a   1.000
_cell.length_b   1.000
_cell.length_c   1.000
_cell.angle_alpha   90.00
_cell.angle_beta   90.00
_cell.angle_gamma   90.00
#
_symmetry.space_group_name_H-M   'P 1'
#
loop_
_entity.id
_entity.type
_entity.pdbx_description
1 polymer ?
#
loop_
_entity_poly.entity_id
_entity_poly.type
_entity_poly.pdbx_seq_one_letter_code
_entity_poly.pdbx_strand_id
1 'polypeptide(L)'
;MTAQAAAAWMLKTLEDDGTLYQDVAVAHIMEAFGNELAGINANGNSSINPSVLKVFNELTPAAVWSRSGRYWRWRKDFDLPGRLQP
;
A
#
# COMPACT_ATOMS: atom_id res chain seq x y z
N MET A 1 -3.14 -14.75 8.01
CA MET A 1 -2.10 -14.06 8.84
C MET A 1 -2.66 -12.74 9.40
N THR A 2 -1.86 -11.84 10.01
CA THR A 2 -2.40 -10.57 10.56
C THR A 2 -2.19 -9.37 9.63
N ALA A 3 -3.12 -8.41 9.68
CA ALA A 3 -3.02 -7.16 8.93
C ALA A 3 -1.77 -6.34 9.33
N GLN A 4 -1.35 -6.44 10.59
CA GLN A 4 -0.15 -5.79 11.10
C GLN A 4 1.12 -6.31 10.43
N ALA A 5 1.24 -7.62 10.23
CA ALA A 5 2.43 -8.20 9.61
C ALA A 5 2.54 -7.79 8.12
N ALA A 6 1.43 -7.82 7.39
CA ALA A 6 1.38 -7.35 6.00
C ALA A 6 1.71 -5.84 5.90
N ALA A 7 1.15 -5.02 6.77
CA ALA A 7 1.43 -3.57 6.81
C ALA A 7 2.89 -3.27 7.18
N ALA A 8 3.49 -4.04 8.09
CA ALA A 8 4.90 -3.90 8.45
C ALA A 8 5.82 -4.24 7.28
N TRP A 9 5.49 -5.26 6.48
CA TRP A 9 6.21 -5.55 5.25
C TRP A 9 6.07 -4.41 4.23
N MET A 10 4.85 -3.89 4.02
CA MET A 10 4.64 -2.75 3.11
C MET A 10 5.46 -1.52 3.52
N LEU A 11 5.53 -1.22 4.82
CA LEU A 11 6.38 -0.14 5.36
C LEU A 11 7.83 -0.38 4.99
N LYS A 12 8.36 -1.56 5.29
CA LYS A 12 9.76 -1.91 5.02
C LYS A 12 10.10 -1.77 3.53
N THR A 13 9.26 -2.27 2.64
CA THR A 13 9.47 -2.14 1.20
C THR A 13 9.45 -0.67 0.76
N LEU A 14 8.55 0.15 1.32
CA LEU A 14 8.52 1.58 1.01
C LEU A 14 9.75 2.33 1.54
N GLU A 15 10.29 1.94 2.69
CA GLU A 15 11.53 2.48 3.25
C GLU A 15 12.74 2.10 2.40
N ASP A 16 12.84 0.84 1.99
CA ASP A 16 13.97 0.30 1.23
C ASP A 16 13.99 0.84 -0.22
N ASP A 17 12.83 0.85 -0.90
CA ASP A 17 12.75 1.16 -2.34
C ASP A 17 12.30 2.60 -2.63
N GLY A 18 11.79 3.32 -1.62
CA GLY A 18 11.23 4.67 -1.75
C GLY A 18 9.86 4.73 -2.45
N THR A 19 9.43 3.65 -3.10
CA THR A 19 8.11 3.50 -3.73
C THR A 19 7.59 2.07 -3.59
N LEU A 20 6.27 1.89 -3.50
CA LEU A 20 5.61 0.58 -3.46
C LEU A 20 4.40 0.55 -4.39
N TYR A 21 4.45 -0.25 -5.45
CA TYR A 21 3.33 -0.40 -6.38
C TYR A 21 2.21 -1.30 -5.83
N GLN A 22 0.95 -1.00 -6.19
CA GLN A 22 -0.21 -1.74 -5.67
C GLN A 22 -0.19 -3.22 -6.01
N ASP A 23 0.16 -3.53 -7.25
CA ASP A 23 0.18 -4.88 -7.78
C ASP A 23 1.27 -5.72 -7.11
N VAL A 24 2.46 -5.15 -6.90
CA VAL A 24 3.55 -5.75 -6.12
C VAL A 24 3.09 -6.01 -4.70
N ALA A 25 2.47 -5.02 -4.04
CA ALA A 25 1.96 -5.19 -2.69
C ALA A 25 0.88 -6.29 -2.62
N VAL A 26 -0.06 -6.31 -3.56
CA VAL A 26 -1.13 -7.32 -3.60
C VAL A 26 -0.56 -8.71 -3.84
N ALA A 27 0.32 -8.88 -4.83
CA ALA A 27 0.94 -10.16 -5.15
C ALA A 27 1.70 -10.72 -3.94
N HIS A 28 2.54 -9.90 -3.30
CA HIS A 28 3.29 -10.33 -2.13
C HIS A 28 2.38 -10.63 -0.93
N ILE A 29 1.35 -9.81 -0.69
CA ILE A 29 0.42 -10.05 0.41
C ILE A 29 -0.34 -11.37 0.23
N MET A 30 -0.79 -11.66 -1.00
CA MET A 30 -1.45 -12.92 -1.34
C MET A 30 -0.52 -14.12 -1.10
N GLU A 31 0.72 -14.04 -1.58
CA GLU A 31 1.70 -15.11 -1.48
C GLU A 31 2.16 -15.37 -0.04
N ALA A 32 2.51 -14.31 0.70
CA ALA A 32 3.14 -14.43 2.00
C ALA A 32 2.17 -14.42 3.18
N PHE A 33 1.00 -13.78 3.05
CA PHE A 33 0.09 -13.53 4.17
C PHE A 33 -1.34 -14.06 3.98
N GLY A 34 -1.74 -14.34 2.74
CA GLY A 34 -3.01 -14.96 2.37
C GLY A 34 -3.95 -14.05 1.59
N ASN A 35 -4.82 -14.68 0.80
CA ASN A 35 -5.77 -14.02 -0.10
C ASN A 35 -6.89 -13.26 0.64
N GLU A 36 -7.02 -13.43 1.96
CA GLU A 36 -7.95 -12.64 2.77
C GLU A 36 -7.48 -11.18 2.97
N LEU A 37 -6.18 -10.93 2.83
CA LEU A 37 -5.55 -9.63 3.05
C LEU A 37 -5.29 -8.83 1.76
N ALA A 38 -5.29 -9.49 0.61
CA ALA A 38 -5.20 -8.84 -0.70
C ALA A 38 -5.72 -9.77 -1.80
N GLY A 39 -6.13 -9.21 -2.94
CA GLY A 39 -6.65 -9.99 -4.04
C GLY A 39 -7.09 -9.14 -5.23
N ILE A 40 -7.82 -9.78 -6.14
CA ILE A 40 -8.52 -9.11 -7.23
C ILE A 40 -9.97 -8.86 -6.77
N ASN A 41 -10.43 -7.61 -6.85
CA ASN A 41 -11.80 -7.26 -6.52
C ASN A 41 -12.77 -7.60 -7.67
N ALA A 42 -14.08 -7.44 -7.44
CA ALA A 42 -15.12 -7.74 -8.43
C ALA A 42 -14.97 -7.00 -9.77
N ASN A 43 -14.22 -5.89 -9.79
CA ASN A 43 -13.95 -5.11 -11.01
C ASN A 43 -12.65 -5.54 -11.72
N GLY A 44 -12.02 -6.63 -11.30
CA GLY A 44 -10.76 -7.11 -11.88
C GLY A 44 -9.51 -6.32 -11.45
N ASN A 45 -9.61 -5.47 -10.43
CA ASN A 45 -8.47 -4.67 -9.97
C ASN A 45 -7.80 -5.26 -8.74
N SER A 46 -6.47 -5.17 -8.67
CA SER A 46 -5.69 -5.43 -7.46
C SER A 46 -6.22 -4.59 -6.30
N SER A 47 -6.45 -5.21 -5.15
CA SER A 47 -7.04 -4.59 -3.97
C SER A 47 -6.40 -5.14 -2.71
N ILE A 48 -6.06 -4.25 -1.78
CA ILE A 48 -5.56 -4.61 -0.45
C ILE A 48 -6.71 -4.46 0.54
N ASN A 49 -6.81 -5.38 1.50
CA ASN A 49 -7.84 -5.35 2.53
C ASN A 49 -7.76 -4.04 3.33
N PRO A 50 -8.89 -3.36 3.60
CA PRO A 50 -8.90 -2.09 4.34
C PRO A 50 -8.23 -2.16 5.72
N SER A 51 -8.24 -3.32 6.38
CA SER A 51 -7.55 -3.51 7.67
C SER A 51 -6.03 -3.36 7.57
N VAL A 52 -5.42 -3.84 6.48
CA VAL A 52 -3.98 -3.68 6.21
C VAL A 52 -3.67 -2.22 5.88
N LEU A 53 -4.47 -1.61 4.99
CA LEU A 53 -4.29 -0.21 4.62
C LEU A 53 -4.43 0.73 5.81
N LYS A 54 -5.33 0.44 6.75
CA LYS A 54 -5.47 1.22 7.99
C LYS A 54 -4.16 1.23 8.77
N VAL A 55 -3.60 0.05 9.07
CA VAL A 55 -2.35 -0.06 9.83
C VAL A 55 -1.18 0.56 9.07
N PHE A 56 -1.06 0.27 7.77
CA PHE A 56 -0.01 0.86 6.93
C PHE A 56 -0.10 2.38 6.93
N ASN A 57 -1.30 2.94 6.83
CA ASN A 57 -1.49 4.37 6.87
C ASN A 57 -1.07 4.97 8.23
N GLU A 58 -1.39 4.33 9.34
CA GLU A 58 -0.95 4.75 10.68
C GLU A 58 0.58 4.75 10.80
N LEU A 59 1.25 3.75 10.21
CA LEU A 59 2.72 3.64 10.20
C LEU A 59 3.40 4.67 9.29
N THR A 60 2.76 5.10 8.21
CA THR A 60 3.35 5.98 7.19
C THR A 60 2.63 7.33 7.08
N PRO A 61 2.64 8.20 8.10
CA PRO A 61 1.95 9.50 8.06
C PRO A 61 2.42 10.41 6.92
N ALA A 62 3.69 10.28 6.51
CA ALA A 62 4.31 11.05 5.45
C ALA A 62 4.20 10.41 4.05
N ALA A 63 3.65 9.20 3.91
CA ALA A 63 3.47 8.58 2.60
C ALA A 63 2.23 9.12 1.89
N VAL A 64 2.33 9.18 0.57
CA VAL A 64 1.25 9.59 -0.33
C VAL A 64 1.00 8.51 -1.37
N TRP A 65 -0.20 8.51 -1.94
CA TRP A 65 -0.64 7.58 -2.97
C TRP A 65 -0.77 8.31 -4.31
N SER A 66 -0.01 7.91 -5.32
CA SER A 66 -0.17 8.42 -6.70
C SER A 66 -1.30 7.68 -7.41
N ARG A 67 -2.33 8.41 -7.86
CA ARG A 67 -3.49 7.82 -8.55
C ARG A 67 -3.14 7.34 -9.95
N SER A 68 -2.40 8.15 -10.72
CA SER A 68 -1.92 7.79 -12.05
C SER A 68 -0.96 6.60 -12.03
N GLY A 69 -0.03 6.60 -11.07
CA GLY A 69 0.98 5.56 -10.96
C GLY A 69 0.54 4.30 -10.20
N ARG A 70 -0.50 4.38 -9.38
CA ARG A 70 -0.97 3.30 -8.48
C ARG A 70 0.14 2.77 -7.56
N TYR A 71 0.86 3.68 -6.92
CA TYR A 71 1.92 3.35 -5.97
C TYR A 71 1.94 4.32 -4.78
N TRP A 72 2.45 3.83 -3.66
CA TRP A 72 2.83 4.65 -2.51
C TRP A 72 4.25 5.18 -2.69
N ARG A 73 4.49 6.41 -2.26
CA ARG A 73 5.82 7.02 -2.18
C ARG A 73 5.87 7.99 -1.01
N TRP A 74 7.07 8.42 -0.63
CA TRP A 74 7.22 9.52 0.32
C TRP A 74 6.72 10.86 -0.27
N ARG A 75 6.13 11.68 0.61
CA ARG A 75 5.67 13.03 0.28
C ARG A 75 6.84 13.90 -0.20
N LYS A 76 6.55 14.76 -1.15
CA LYS A 76 7.44 15.83 -1.64
C LYS A 76 6.81 17.19 -1.35
N ASP A 77 7.63 18.24 -1.33
CA ASP A 77 7.21 19.59 -0.94
C ASP A 77 6.14 20.20 -1.85
N PHE A 78 6.05 19.74 -3.10
CA PHE A 78 5.06 20.18 -4.08
C PHE A 78 3.77 19.34 -4.09
N ASP A 79 3.65 18.33 -3.22
CA ASP A 79 2.43 17.51 -3.15
C ASP A 79 1.25 18.32 -2.60
N LEU A 80 0.06 18.01 -3.14
CA LEU A 80 -1.18 18.60 -2.67
C LEU A 80 -1.47 18.17 -1.22
N PRO A 81 -2.29 18.95 -0.48
CA PRO A 81 -2.83 18.53 0.80
C PRO A 81 -3.50 17.16 0.72
N GLY A 82 -3.34 16.35 1.78
CA GLY A 82 -3.89 14.99 1.83
C GLY A 82 -3.02 13.94 1.13
N ARG A 83 -3.37 12.67 1.29
CA ARG A 83 -2.55 11.55 0.79
C ARG A 83 -2.69 11.28 -0.70
N LEU A 84 -3.84 11.56 -1.27
CA LEU A 84 -4.13 11.23 -2.67
C LEU A 84 -3.49 12.28 -3.57
N GLN A 85 -2.52 11.86 -4.36
CA GLN A 85 -1.86 12.68 -5.37
C GLN A 85 -2.35 12.30 -6.78
N PRO A 86 -2.36 13.25 -7.73
CA PRO A 86 -2.57 12.93 -9.14
C PRO A 86 -1.65 11.81 -9.65
#